data_AF-A0A1J7HVK0-F1
#
_entry.id   AF-A0A1J7HVK0-F1
#
_cell.length_a   1.000
_cell.length_b   1.000
_cell.length_c   1.000
_cell.angle_alpha   90.00
_cell.angle_beta   90.00
_cell.angle_gamma   90.00
#
_symmetry.space_group_name_H-M   'P 1'
#
loop_
_entity.id
_entity.type
_entity.pdbx_description
1 polymer ?
#
loop_
_entity_poly.entity_id
_entity_poly.type
_entity_poly.pdbx_seq_one_letter_code
_entity_poly.pdbx_strand_id
1 'polypeptide(L)'
;MADQFSSSIAFGLNLSKRIYYEKGSAPTPAPAMSRSPEEYLPTAPMCYAVITDPETVENPDIRSYQPYVLGRCEPPALIPLQLHGVAMEVECCLDTAFVTVMGTWRVHCVTGSSKCDCQVAIPMGEQV
;
A
#
# COMPACT_ATOMS: atom_id res chain seq x y z
N MET A 1 -8.85 -9.77 -11.94
CA MET A 1 -8.68 -9.59 -10.48
C MET A 1 -7.32 -8.99 -10.17
N ALA A 2 -6.22 -9.61 -10.61
CA ALA A 2 -4.86 -9.08 -10.48
C ALA A 2 -4.70 -7.67 -11.09
N ASP A 3 -5.21 -7.45 -12.31
CA ASP A 3 -5.07 -6.13 -12.99
C ASP A 3 -5.77 -4.99 -12.24
N GLN A 4 -6.94 -5.27 -11.66
CA GLN A 4 -7.68 -4.29 -10.86
C GLN A 4 -6.95 -3.99 -9.56
N PHE A 5 -6.41 -5.02 -8.90
CA PHE A 5 -5.60 -4.87 -7.69
C PHE A 5 -4.34 -4.03 -7.95
N SER A 6 -3.59 -4.35 -9.01
CA SER A 6 -2.42 -3.57 -9.44
C SER A 6 -2.79 -2.13 -9.81
N SER A 7 -3.93 -1.92 -10.47
CA SER A 7 -4.43 -0.57 -10.79
C SER A 7 -4.80 0.22 -9.53
N SER A 8 -5.45 -0.42 -8.55
CA SER A 8 -5.77 0.17 -7.26
C SER A 8 -4.51 0.55 -6.47
N ILE A 9 -3.45 -0.28 -6.52
CA ILE A 9 -2.15 0.04 -5.90
C ILE A 9 -1.48 1.20 -6.62
N ALA A 10 -1.42 1.16 -7.96
CA ALA A 10 -0.85 2.24 -8.74
C ALA A 10 -1.58 3.57 -8.46
N PHE A 11 -2.90 3.54 -8.33
CA PHE A 11 -3.69 4.70 -7.97
C PHE A 11 -3.41 5.17 -6.54
N GLY A 12 -3.36 4.27 -5.56
CA GLY A 12 -3.04 4.61 -4.18
C GLY A 12 -1.64 5.20 -4.01
N LEU A 13 -0.65 4.65 -4.71
CA LEU A 13 0.70 5.23 -4.75
C LEU A 13 0.71 6.61 -5.37
N ASN A 14 -0.07 6.86 -6.44
CA ASN A 14 -0.20 8.19 -7.01
C ASN A 14 -0.92 9.16 -6.09
N LEU A 15 -1.90 8.67 -5.31
CA LEU A 15 -2.62 9.45 -4.31
C LEU A 15 -1.69 9.84 -3.15
N SER A 16 -0.83 8.92 -2.70
CA SER A 16 0.12 9.16 -1.62
C SER A 16 1.36 9.96 -2.04
N LYS A 17 1.70 10.01 -3.34
CA LYS A 17 2.94 10.62 -3.86
C LYS A 17 2.87 12.12 -4.18
N ARG A 18 1.76 12.83 -3.97
CA ARG A 18 1.62 14.18 -4.57
C ARG A 18 2.29 15.33 -3.81
N ILE A 19 3.53 15.58 -4.27
CA ILE A 19 4.31 16.83 -4.46
C ILE A 19 5.17 17.36 -3.29
N TYR A 20 6.35 16.77 -3.11
CA TYR A 20 7.50 17.48 -2.52
C TYR A 20 8.27 18.21 -3.64
N TYR A 21 7.99 19.50 -3.85
CA TYR A 21 8.93 20.40 -4.53
C TYR A 21 9.85 20.98 -3.45
N GLU A 22 10.78 20.18 -2.92
CA GLU A 22 11.90 20.78 -2.20
C GLU A 22 12.77 21.50 -3.23
N LYS A 23 12.88 22.81 -3.05
CA LYS A 23 13.90 23.64 -3.70
C LYS A 23 15.27 23.26 -3.14
N GLY A 24 15.81 22.10 -3.55
CA GLY A 24 17.15 21.66 -3.19
C GLY A 24 17.31 20.14 -3.12
N SER A 25 17.79 19.56 -4.21
CA SER A 25 18.15 18.14 -4.38
C SER A 25 16.97 17.15 -4.49
N ALA A 26 16.46 17.01 -5.72
CA ALA A 26 15.69 15.82 -6.07
C ALA A 26 16.64 14.61 -6.16
N PRO A 27 16.34 13.45 -5.58
CA PRO A 27 17.01 12.21 -5.97
C PRO A 27 16.75 12.00 -7.46
N THR A 28 17.80 11.61 -8.20
CA THR A 28 17.75 11.37 -9.65
C THR A 28 16.47 10.60 -9.99
N PRO A 29 15.60 11.13 -10.87
CA PRO A 29 14.40 10.41 -11.25
C PRO A 29 14.86 9.07 -11.82
N ALA A 30 14.45 7.98 -11.16
CA ALA A 30 14.60 6.66 -11.74
C ALA A 30 14.01 6.73 -13.16
N PRO A 31 14.70 6.18 -14.17
CA PRO A 31 14.22 6.24 -15.55
C PRO A 31 12.76 5.79 -15.56
N ALA A 32 11.93 6.50 -16.32
CA ALA A 32 10.52 6.19 -16.51
C ALA A 32 10.37 4.85 -17.25
N MET A 33 10.78 3.76 -16.62
CA MET A 33 10.31 2.44 -16.94
C MET A 33 8.88 2.41 -16.44
N SER A 34 7.95 2.29 -17.39
CA SER A 34 6.56 1.98 -17.12
C SER A 34 6.52 0.73 -16.25
N ARG A 35 6.36 0.93 -14.94
CA ARG A 35 6.26 -0.14 -13.96
C ARG A 35 5.24 -1.16 -14.45
N SER A 36 5.65 -2.41 -14.69
CA SER A 36 4.71 -3.38 -15.22
C SER A 36 3.61 -3.65 -14.19
N PRO A 37 2.38 -3.98 -14.59
CA PRO A 37 1.30 -4.29 -13.64
C PRO A 37 1.65 -5.41 -12.64
N GLU A 38 2.55 -6.29 -13.06
CA GLU A 38 3.07 -7.41 -12.26
C GLU A 38 3.95 -6.93 -11.10
N GLU A 39 4.65 -5.80 -11.22
CA GLU A 39 5.47 -5.23 -10.14
C GLU A 39 4.66 -4.75 -8.93
N TYR A 40 3.34 -4.62 -9.07
CA TYR A 40 2.45 -4.25 -7.96
C TYR A 40 1.87 -5.45 -7.23
N LEU A 41 2.09 -6.67 -7.71
CA LEU A 41 1.66 -7.87 -7.00
C LEU A 41 2.61 -8.16 -5.83
N PRO A 42 2.08 -8.40 -4.62
CA PRO A 42 2.90 -8.62 -3.45
C PRO A 42 3.62 -9.96 -3.56
N THR A 43 4.93 -9.95 -3.31
CA THR A 43 5.74 -11.17 -3.24
C THR A 43 5.73 -11.81 -1.84
N ALA A 44 5.33 -11.06 -0.82
CA ALA A 44 5.16 -11.54 0.55
C ALA A 44 3.79 -11.07 1.09
N PRO A 45 3.31 -11.59 2.25
CA PRO A 45 2.13 -11.04 2.90
C PRO A 45 2.24 -9.53 3.09
N MET A 46 1.30 -8.79 2.54
CA MET A 46 1.30 -7.32 2.55
C MET A 46 -0.05 -6.80 2.99
N CYS A 47 -0.05 -5.68 3.73
CA CYS A 47 -1.26 -5.00 4.17
C CYS A 47 -1.37 -3.63 3.48
N TYR A 48 -2.58 -3.27 3.06
CA TYR A 48 -2.88 -2.03 2.35
C TYR A 48 -4.02 -1.29 3.05
N ALA A 49 -3.93 0.04 3.14
CA ALA A 49 -5.08 0.87 3.47
C ALA A 49 -6.00 0.97 2.25
N VAL A 50 -7.30 0.74 2.47
CA VAL A 50 -8.34 0.88 1.45
C VAL A 50 -8.88 2.30 1.49
N ILE A 51 -8.62 3.06 0.44
CA ILE A 51 -9.02 4.47 0.33
C ILE A 51 -10.18 4.59 -0.65
N THR A 52 -11.35 4.91 -0.13
CA THR A 52 -12.56 5.21 -0.91
C THR A 52 -12.76 6.72 -1.08
N ASP A 53 -12.32 7.50 -0.09
CA ASP A 53 -12.39 8.95 -0.08
C ASP A 53 -10.98 9.54 -0.02
N PRO A 54 -10.51 10.22 -1.09
CA PRO A 54 -9.18 10.79 -1.13
C PRO A 54 -8.95 11.89 -0.07
N GLU A 55 -10.00 12.51 0.48
CA GLU A 55 -9.88 13.52 1.54
C GLU A 55 -9.41 12.94 2.87
N THR A 56 -9.56 11.63 3.06
CA THR A 56 -9.09 10.94 4.27
C THR A 56 -7.58 10.74 4.29
N VAL A 57 -6.89 11.01 3.18
CA VAL A 57 -5.44 10.82 3.08
C VAL A 57 -4.70 12.02 3.62
N GLU A 58 -3.99 11.83 4.74
CA GLU A 58 -3.16 12.87 5.35
C GLU A 58 -1.71 12.72 4.90
N ASN A 59 -1.12 13.82 4.42
CA ASN A 59 0.31 13.92 4.17
C ASN A 59 0.92 14.98 5.11
N PRO A 60 1.73 14.59 6.12
CA PRO A 60 2.29 15.53 7.08
C PRO A 60 3.24 16.57 6.44
N ASP A 61 3.76 16.29 5.25
CA ASP A 61 4.73 17.16 4.56
C ASP A 61 4.06 18.25 3.71
N ILE A 62 2.75 18.17 3.46
CA ILE A 62 2.01 19.11 2.60
C ILE A 62 0.70 19.51 3.26
N ARG A 63 0.69 20.68 3.92
CA ARG A 63 -0.51 21.22 4.60
C ARG A 63 -1.58 21.77 3.65
N SER A 64 -1.26 21.97 2.38
CA SER A 64 -2.17 22.55 1.39
C SER A 64 -2.60 21.47 0.40
N TYR A 65 -3.40 20.52 0.86
CA TYR A 65 -4.14 19.69 -0.06
C TYR A 65 -5.23 20.58 -0.70
N GLN A 66 -4.99 21.05 -1.93
CA GLN A 66 -6.09 21.48 -2.77
C GLN A 66 -6.78 20.22 -3.27
N PRO A 67 -8.10 20.06 -3.05
CA PRO A 67 -8.83 18.90 -3.51
C PRO A 67 -8.77 18.91 -5.03
N TYR A 68 -7.91 18.08 -5.61
CA TYR A 68 -8.24 17.55 -6.93
C TYR A 68 -9.61 16.92 -6.73
N VAL A 69 -10.61 17.37 -7.50
CA VAL A 69 -11.97 16.82 -7.50
C VAL A 69 -11.94 15.42 -8.11
N LEU A 70 -11.19 14.52 -7.48
CA LEU A 70 -11.41 13.10 -7.57
C LEU A 70 -12.65 12.89 -6.73
N GLY A 71 -13.74 12.47 -7.36
CA GLY A 71 -14.86 11.91 -6.62
C GLY A 71 -14.40 10.69 -5.81
N ARG A 72 -15.34 9.83 -5.42
CA ARG A 72 -14.98 8.57 -4.76
C ARG A 72 -13.97 7.79 -5.60
N CYS A 73 -13.00 7.19 -4.93
CA CYS A 73 -12.07 6.25 -5.54
C CYS A 73 -12.85 4.98 -5.92
N GLU A 74 -13.20 4.86 -7.20
CA GLU A 74 -13.85 3.67 -7.75
C GLU A 74 -13.01 3.09 -8.92
N PRO A 75 -12.36 1.92 -8.75
CA PRO A 75 -12.26 1.12 -7.53
C PRO A 75 -11.44 1.82 -6.41
N PRO A 76 -11.55 1.37 -5.15
CA PRO A 76 -10.78 1.96 -4.05
C PRO A 76 -9.28 1.97 -4.34
N ALA A 77 -8.60 3.04 -3.92
CA ALA A 77 -7.15 3.12 -4.01
C ALA A 77 -6.52 2.29 -2.89
N LEU A 78 -5.42 1.60 -3.16
CA LEU A 78 -4.70 0.78 -2.18
C LEU A 78 -3.33 1.40 -1.90
N ILE A 79 -3.11 1.82 -0.65
CA ILE A 79 -1.81 2.35 -0.22
C ILE A 79 -1.10 1.28 0.61
N PRO A 80 0.08 0.77 0.20
CA PRO A 80 0.82 -0.21 0.97
C PRO A 80 1.20 0.37 2.34
N LEU A 81 0.91 -0.37 3.41
CA LEU A 81 1.27 0.03 4.76
C LEU A 81 2.70 -0.40 5.09
N GLN A 82 3.38 0.44 5.87
CA GLN A 82 4.72 0.11 6.36
C GLN A 82 4.64 -1.01 7.40
N LEU A 83 5.31 -2.13 7.12
CA LEU A 83 5.52 -3.20 8.12
C LEU A 83 6.42 -2.66 9.24
N HIS A 84 5.91 -2.72 10.46
CA HIS A 84 6.63 -2.26 11.66
C HIS A 84 7.26 -3.44 12.43
N GLY A 85 6.62 -4.60 12.40
CA GLY A 85 7.15 -5.81 13.03
C GLY A 85 6.48 -7.05 12.47
N VAL A 86 7.21 -8.15 12.46
CA VAL A 86 6.71 -9.47 12.04
C VAL A 86 7.26 -10.54 12.97
N ALA A 87 6.39 -11.46 13.34
CA ALA A 87 6.72 -12.68 14.07
C ALA A 87 6.10 -13.87 13.34
N MET A 88 6.79 -15.01 13.40
CA MET A 88 6.33 -16.25 12.80
C MET A 88 6.60 -17.39 13.76
N GLU A 89 5.59 -18.22 13.96
CA GLU A 89 5.65 -19.45 14.74
C GLU A 89 5.28 -20.61 13.82
N VAL A 90 6.05 -21.69 13.91
CA VAL A 90 5.85 -22.89 13.10
C VAL A 90 5.81 -24.10 14.01
N GLU A 91 4.67 -24.79 13.99
CA GLU A 91 4.49 -26.04 14.69
C GLU A 91 4.43 -27.17 13.66
N CYS A 92 5.43 -28.06 13.67
CA CYS A 92 5.48 -29.21 12.79
C CYS A 92 4.97 -30.46 13.50
N CYS A 93 4.00 -31.16 12.90
CA CYS A 93 3.49 -32.45 13.35
C CYS A 93 3.44 -33.42 12.18
N LEU A 94 4.29 -34.46 12.22
CA LEU A 94 4.43 -35.46 11.15
C LEU A 94 4.72 -34.82 9.78
N ASP A 95 3.76 -34.88 8.88
CA ASP A 95 3.79 -34.37 7.50
C ASP A 95 3.09 -33.00 7.35
N THR A 96 2.61 -32.42 8.45
CA THR A 96 1.87 -31.15 8.46
C THR A 96 2.63 -30.09 9.26
N ALA A 97 2.64 -28.84 8.76
CA ALA A 97 3.15 -27.68 9.48
C ALA A 97 2.03 -26.64 9.66
N PHE A 98 1.84 -26.18 10.89
CA PHE A 98 0.96 -25.06 11.21
C PHE A 98 1.83 -23.80 11.30
N VAL A 99 1.53 -22.83 10.44
CA VAL A 99 2.29 -21.57 10.35
C VAL A 99 1.41 -20.43 10.84
N THR A 100 1.83 -19.78 11.92
CA THR A 100 1.19 -18.58 12.45
C THR A 100 2.08 -17.37 12.13
N VAL A 101 1.54 -16.40 11.39
CA VAL A 101 2.22 -15.13 11.10
C VAL A 101 1.51 -14.00 11.81
N MET A 102 2.26 -13.26 12.64
CA MET A 102 1.80 -12.05 13.29
C MET A 102 2.53 -10.86 12.68
N GLY A 103 1.81 -9.98 12.00
CA GLY A 103 2.36 -8.74 11.47
C GLY A 103 1.76 -7.51 12.15
N THR A 104 2.58 -6.49 12.34
CA THR A 104 2.16 -5.17 12.80
C THR A 104 2.48 -4.17 11.71
N TRP A 105 1.47 -3.49 11.18
CA TRP A 105 1.62 -2.44 10.17
C TRP A 105 1.23 -1.09 10.73
N ARG A 106 1.93 -0.04 10.29
CA ARG A 106 1.61 1.35 10.65
C ARG A 106 0.71 1.96 9.59
N VAL A 107 -0.47 2.41 10.00
CA VAL A 107 -1.32 3.28 9.18
C VAL A 107 -0.74 4.69 9.24
N HIS A 108 -0.10 5.13 8.16
CA HIS A 108 0.62 6.41 8.10
C HIS A 108 0.04 7.38 7.06
N CYS A 109 -0.98 6.97 6.31
CA CYS A 109 -1.51 7.70 5.17
C CYS A 109 -2.96 8.15 5.36
N VAL A 110 -3.53 7.99 6.54
CA VAL A 110 -4.93 8.34 6.84
C VAL A 110 -4.94 9.32 8.00
N THR A 111 -5.80 10.33 7.91
CA THR A 111 -5.98 11.34 8.95
C THR A 111 -6.30 10.70 10.29
N GLY A 112 -5.68 11.16 11.38
CA GLY A 112 -5.86 10.56 12.71
C GLY A 112 -7.32 10.56 13.24
N SER A 113 -8.19 11.43 12.73
CA SER A 113 -9.62 11.47 13.04
C SER A 113 -10.48 10.54 12.17
N SER A 114 -9.89 9.92 11.15
CA SER A 114 -10.56 9.12 10.13
C SER A 114 -10.31 7.63 10.37
N LYS A 115 -11.13 6.79 9.73
CA LYS A 115 -10.98 5.33 9.74
C LYS A 115 -10.85 4.85 8.30
N CYS A 116 -10.11 3.76 8.11
CA CYS A 116 -10.05 3.06 6.83
C CYS A 116 -10.12 1.56 7.08
N ASP A 117 -10.63 0.83 6.09
CA ASP A 117 -10.47 -0.62 6.06
C ASP A 117 -9.03 -0.96 5.65
N CYS A 118 -8.59 -2.16 6.03
CA CYS A 118 -7.30 -2.70 5.63
C CYS A 118 -7.51 -3.98 4.82
N GLN A 119 -6.77 -4.12 3.72
CA GLN A 119 -6.76 -5.34 2.92
C GLN A 119 -5.41 -6.04 3.07
N VAL A 120 -5.46 -7.30 3.52
CA VAL A 120 -4.27 -8.17 3.57
C VAL A 120 -4.25 -9.01 2.30
N ALA A 121 -3.16 -8.93 1.55
CA ALA A 121 -2.90 -9.76 0.39
C ALA A 121 -1.83 -10.79 0.73
N ILE A 122 -2.18 -12.06 0.63
CA ILE A 122 -1.28 -13.19 0.85
C ILE A 122 -1.01 -13.82 -0.51
N PRO A 123 0.23 -13.76 -1.03
CA PRO A 123 0.57 -14.49 -2.24
C PRO A 123 0.44 -15.99 -1.97
N MET A 124 -0.33 -16.66 -2.81
CA MET A 124 -0.55 -18.10 -2.75
C MET A 124 0.16 -18.75 -3.95
N GLY A 125 0.92 -19.81 -3.70
CA GLY A 125 1.69 -20.53 -4.72
C GLY A 125 3.20 -20.34 -4.55
N GLU A 126 3.96 -21.11 -5.33
CA GLU A 126 5.41 -21.01 -5.39
C GLU A 126 5.79 -19.75 -6.20
N GLN A 127 6.59 -18.87 -5.62
CA GLN A 127 7.23 -17.79 -6.37
C GLN A 127 8.58 -18.30 -6.90
N VAL A 128 8.74 -18.23 -8.22
CA VAL A 128 9.95 -18.64 -8.94
C VAL A 128 10.97 -17.51 -8.97
#